data_AF-A0A0F2TGZ4-F1
#
_entry.id   AF-A0A0F2TGZ4-F1
#
_cell.length_a   1.000
_cell.length_b   1.000
_cell.length_c   1.000
_cell.angle_alpha   90.00
_cell.angle_beta   90.00
_cell.angle_gamma   90.00
#
_symmetry.space_group_name_H-M   'P 1'
#
loop_
_entity.id
_entity.type
_entity.pdbx_description
1 polymer ?
#
loop_
_entity_poly.entity_id
_entity_poly.type
_entity_poly.pdbx_seq_one_letter_code
_entity_poly.pdbx_strand_id
1 'polypeptide(L)'
;MSDAAPEARALAELRAALTESGAWHDATARAMDVTSHTITGWKLSRPVADRYDLAIDFAWQGINPTGRPMTARTHHAWSLTEDGTGFPRLRSFVSTVLRPFAPATAAEALADLRSCRAASDPA
;
A
#
# COMPACT_ATOMS: atom_id res chain seq x y z
N MET A 1 -37.95 -2.68 -16.82
CA MET A 1 -36.54 -2.27 -16.83
C MET A 1 -35.86 -3.03 -15.72
N SER A 2 -35.13 -4.09 -16.05
CA SER A 2 -34.38 -4.88 -15.05
C SER A 2 -33.27 -3.99 -14.51
N ASP A 3 -33.20 -3.84 -13.18
CA ASP A 3 -32.01 -3.35 -12.50
C ASP A 3 -30.80 -4.13 -13.06
N ALA A 4 -29.75 -3.42 -13.46
CA ALA A 4 -28.49 -4.07 -13.73
C ALA A 4 -28.10 -4.83 -12.46
N ALA A 5 -28.01 -6.16 -12.57
CA ALA A 5 -27.85 -7.07 -11.45
C ALA A 5 -26.68 -6.61 -10.55
N PRO A 6 -26.75 -6.85 -9.21
CA PRO A 6 -25.70 -6.49 -8.24
C PRO A 6 -24.29 -6.87 -8.69
N GLU A 7 -24.16 -7.94 -9.47
CA GLU A 7 -22.92 -8.43 -10.10
C GLU A 7 -22.30 -7.44 -11.10
N ALA A 8 -23.10 -6.78 -11.92
CA ALA A 8 -22.61 -5.79 -12.89
C ALA A 8 -22.01 -4.57 -12.18
N ARG A 9 -22.63 -4.15 -11.07
CA ARG A 9 -22.10 -3.09 -10.21
C ARG A 9 -20.80 -3.52 -9.52
N ALA A 10 -20.78 -4.71 -8.93
CA ALA A 10 -19.58 -5.24 -8.27
C ALA A 10 -18.39 -5.38 -9.26
N LEU A 11 -18.64 -5.81 -10.50
CA LEU A 11 -17.62 -5.90 -11.52
C LEU A 11 -17.10 -4.52 -11.95
N ALA A 12 -17.98 -3.53 -12.07
CA ALA A 12 -17.60 -2.16 -12.39
C ALA A 12 -16.74 -1.54 -11.27
N GLU A 13 -17.12 -1.74 -10.01
CA GLU A 13 -16.35 -1.29 -8.84
C GLU A 13 -14.98 -1.96 -8.78
N LEU A 14 -14.89 -3.27 -9.04
CA LEU A 14 -13.62 -4.00 -9.10
C LEU A 14 -12.70 -3.47 -10.21
N ARG A 15 -13.24 -3.20 -11.41
CA ARG A 15 -12.47 -2.65 -12.54
C ARG A 15 -11.93 -1.25 -12.23
N ALA A 16 -12.75 -0.40 -11.60
CA ALA A 16 -12.33 0.93 -11.18
C ALA A 16 -11.17 0.83 -10.16
N ALA A 17 -11.33 -0.03 -9.14
CA ALA A 17 -10.30 -0.25 -8.13
C ALA A 17 -8.97 -0.77 -8.70
N LEU A 18 -9.02 -1.71 -9.66
CA LEU A 18 -7.83 -2.21 -10.34
C LEU A 18 -7.15 -1.15 -11.22
N THR A 19 -7.95 -0.32 -11.91
CA THR A 19 -7.43 0.80 -12.73
C THR A 19 -6.73 1.83 -11.86
N GLU A 20 -7.34 2.23 -10.74
CA GLU A 20 -6.75 3.16 -9.77
C GLU A 20 -5.46 2.59 -9.17
N SER A 21 -5.48 1.31 -8.78
CA SER A 21 -4.30 0.62 -8.24
C SER A 21 -3.16 0.60 -9.26
N GLY A 22 -3.45 0.29 -10.52
CA GLY A 22 -2.47 0.31 -11.62
C GLY A 22 -1.88 1.70 -11.84
N ALA A 23 -2.72 2.73 -11.90
CA ALA A 23 -2.27 4.11 -12.07
C ALA A 23 -1.37 4.58 -10.91
N TRP A 24 -1.70 4.22 -9.67
CA TRP A 24 -0.88 4.49 -8.49
C TRP A 24 0.47 3.77 -8.55
N HIS A 25 0.47 2.51 -8.96
CA HIS A 25 1.69 1.70 -9.08
C HIS A 25 2.62 2.27 -10.15
N ASP A 26 2.07 2.63 -11.31
CA ASP A 26 2.83 3.24 -12.41
C ASP A 26 3.40 4.61 -12.03
N ALA A 27 2.64 5.44 -11.31
CA ALA A 27 3.11 6.73 -10.82
C ALA A 27 4.29 6.57 -9.84
N THR A 28 4.19 5.58 -8.95
CA THR A 28 5.26 5.27 -7.98
C THR A 28 6.50 4.72 -8.68
N ALA A 29 6.34 3.81 -9.64
CA ALA A 29 7.43 3.26 -10.45
C ALA A 29 8.12 4.30 -11.33
N ARG A 30 7.40 5.34 -11.77
CA ARG A 30 8.00 6.49 -12.47
C ARG A 30 8.80 7.41 -11.53
N ALA A 31 8.39 7.49 -10.26
CA ALA A 31 9.06 8.34 -9.29
C ALA A 31 10.37 7.72 -8.78
N MET A 32 10.42 6.40 -8.61
CA MET A 32 11.53 5.67 -7.98
C MET A 32 12.11 4.60 -8.91
N ASP A 33 13.45 4.52 -8.97
CA ASP A 33 14.17 3.45 -9.67
C ASP A 33 14.33 2.20 -8.78
N VAL A 34 14.68 2.43 -7.51
CA VAL A 34 14.73 1.38 -6.48
C VAL A 34 14.02 1.87 -5.23
N THR A 35 13.21 1.03 -4.61
CA THR A 35 12.54 1.38 -3.36
C THR A 35 12.43 0.19 -2.40
N SER A 36 12.42 0.49 -1.11
CA SER A 36 12.13 -0.43 -0.02
C SER A 36 11.00 0.13 0.85
N HIS A 37 10.14 -0.76 1.34
CA HIS A 37 9.03 -0.41 2.21
C HIS A 37 9.20 -1.13 3.54
N THR A 38 9.18 -0.38 4.63
CA THR A 38 9.14 -0.93 5.99
C THR A 38 7.76 -0.71 6.57
N ILE A 39 7.11 -1.77 7.05
CA ILE A 39 5.86 -1.65 7.81
C ILE A 39 6.19 -1.05 9.17
N THR A 40 5.63 0.11 9.49
CA THR A 40 5.84 0.80 10.76
C THR A 40 4.67 0.66 11.72
N GLY A 41 3.53 0.16 11.23
CA GLY A 41 2.35 -0.11 12.02
C GLY A 41 1.32 -0.84 11.16
N TRP A 42 0.54 -1.72 11.78
CA TRP A 42 -0.55 -2.38 11.09
C TRP A 42 -1.67 -2.78 12.05
N LYS A 43 -2.87 -2.89 11.50
CA LYS A 43 -4.06 -3.38 12.20
C LYS A 43 -4.89 -4.22 11.26
N LEU A 44 -5.11 -5.48 11.64
CA LEU A 44 -6.02 -6.39 10.96
C LEU A 44 -7.34 -6.46 11.72
N SER A 45 -8.44 -6.42 10.99
CA SER A 45 -9.78 -6.70 11.50
C SER A 45 -10.49 -7.66 10.56
N ARG A 46 -11.38 -8.48 11.12
CA ARG A 46 -12.18 -9.46 10.36
C ARG A 46 -13.67 -9.14 10.54
N PRO A 47 -14.22 -8.20 9.76
CA PRO A 47 -15.61 -7.76 9.92
C PRO A 47 -16.62 -8.89 9.69
N VAL A 48 -16.30 -9.85 8.81
CA VAL A 48 -17.10 -11.05 8.54
C VAL A 48 -16.18 -12.23 8.20
N ALA A 49 -16.70 -13.45 8.16
CA ALA A 49 -15.91 -14.68 8.07
C ALA A 49 -14.92 -14.72 6.89
N ASP A 50 -15.31 -14.27 5.71
CA ASP A 50 -14.52 -14.34 4.48
C ASP A 50 -13.79 -13.03 4.13
N ARG A 51 -13.86 -12.01 5.02
CA ARG A 51 -13.33 -10.68 4.73
C ARG A 51 -12.38 -10.19 5.80
N TYR A 52 -11.28 -9.62 5.36
CA TYR A 52 -10.33 -8.90 6.21
C TYR A 52 -10.24 -7.46 5.78
N ASP A 53 -10.20 -6.55 6.74
CA ASP A 53 -9.80 -5.17 6.51
C ASP A 53 -8.46 -4.94 7.22
N LEU A 54 -7.45 -4.52 6.46
CA LEU A 54 -6.08 -4.36 6.88
C LEU A 54 -5.65 -2.90 6.68
N ALA A 55 -5.29 -2.25 7.77
CA ALA A 55 -4.68 -0.92 7.77
C ALA A 55 -3.16 -1.07 7.99
N ILE A 56 -2.34 -0.45 7.14
CA ILE A 56 -0.87 -0.55 7.20
C ILE A 56 -0.25 0.82 6.99
N ASP A 57 0.72 1.18 7.83
CA ASP A 57 1.58 2.33 7.60
C ASP A 57 2.93 1.88 7.03
N PHE A 58 3.34 2.53 5.95
CA PHE A 58 4.62 2.28 5.30
C PHE A 58 5.57 3.46 5.43
N ALA A 59 6.80 3.15 5.83
CA ALA A 59 7.96 3.99 5.62
C ALA A 59 8.67 3.58 4.32
N TRP A 60 8.78 4.55 3.40
CA TRP A 60 9.43 4.35 2.11
C TRP A 60 10.81 4.97 2.15
N GLN A 61 11.78 4.21 1.64
CA GLN A 61 13.10 4.71 1.28
C GLN A 61 13.40 4.24 -0.15
N GLY A 62 14.11 5.05 -0.91
CA GLY A 62 14.41 4.70 -2.29
C GLY A 62 15.44 5.61 -2.94
N ILE A 63 15.73 5.31 -4.19
CA ILE A 63 16.60 6.07 -5.07
C ILE A 63 15.76 6.40 -6.31
N ASN A 64 15.70 7.68 -6.69
CA ASN A 64 14.99 8.10 -7.90
C ASN A 64 15.85 7.83 -9.16
N PRO A 65 15.30 8.02 -10.37
CA PRO A 65 16.05 7.82 -11.62
C PRO A 65 17.30 8.70 -11.79
N THR A 66 17.46 9.77 -11.00
CA THR A 66 18.65 10.62 -11.02
C THR A 66 19.71 10.19 -9.99
N GLY A 67 19.54 9.04 -9.34
CA GLY A 67 20.45 8.53 -8.30
C GLY A 67 20.29 9.22 -6.94
N ARG A 68 19.26 10.04 -6.74
CA ARG A 68 19.04 10.80 -5.49
C ARG A 68 18.25 9.96 -4.49
N PRO A 69 18.70 9.84 -3.23
CA PRO A 69 17.90 9.20 -2.19
C PRO A 69 16.61 9.97 -1.90
N MET A 70 15.54 9.24 -1.63
CA MET A 70 14.20 9.75 -1.39
C MET A 70 13.56 9.02 -0.21
N THR A 71 12.68 9.70 0.52
CA THR A 71 11.84 9.09 1.56
C THR A 71 10.38 9.52 1.42
N ALA A 72 9.45 8.66 1.84
CA ALA A 72 8.01 8.96 1.88
C ALA A 72 7.33 8.23 3.04
N ARG A 73 6.07 8.58 3.30
CA ARG A 73 5.16 7.88 4.23
C ARG A 73 3.78 7.73 3.61
N THR A 74 3.21 6.55 3.71
CA THR A 74 1.84 6.30 3.26
C THR A 74 1.07 5.49 4.29
N HIS A 75 -0.25 5.71 4.31
CA HIS A 75 -1.22 4.87 5.00
C HIS A 75 -2.00 4.09 3.95
N HIS A 76 -2.13 2.79 4.16
CA HIS A 76 -2.79 1.87 3.24
C HIS A 76 -3.99 1.25 3.93
N ALA A 77 -5.14 1.31 3.28
CA ALA A 77 -6.37 0.64 3.72
C ALA A 77 -6.76 -0.39 2.66
N TRP A 78 -6.64 -1.67 3.01
CA TRP A 78 -6.89 -2.80 2.12
C TRP A 78 -8.12 -3.56 2.60
N SER A 79 -8.94 -4.00 1.65
CA SER A 79 -9.95 -5.02 1.90
C SER A 79 -9.57 -6.28 1.14
N LEU A 80 -9.58 -7.41 1.84
CA LEU A 80 -9.17 -8.71 1.34
C LEU A 80 -10.34 -9.70 1.47
N THR A 81 -10.45 -10.62 0.53
CA THR A 81 -11.43 -11.73 0.57
C THR A 81 -10.71 -13.06 0.54
N GLU A 82 -11.15 -14.01 1.35
CA GLU A 82 -10.55 -15.35 1.46
C GLU A 82 -11.56 -16.40 0.99
N ASP A 83 -11.12 -17.30 0.11
CA ASP A 83 -11.94 -18.36 -0.49
C ASP A 83 -11.68 -19.74 0.14
N GLY A 84 -10.91 -19.80 1.24
CA GLY A 84 -10.54 -21.02 1.95
C GLY A 84 -9.22 -21.63 1.49
N THR A 85 -8.52 -21.00 0.54
CA THR A 85 -7.19 -21.40 0.08
C THR A 85 -6.08 -21.02 1.06
N GLY A 86 -6.37 -20.14 2.02
CA GLY A 86 -5.41 -19.56 2.95
C GLY A 86 -4.65 -18.37 2.37
N PHE A 87 -5.03 -17.88 1.18
CA PHE A 87 -4.39 -16.76 0.49
C PHE A 87 -5.41 -15.65 0.19
N PRO A 88 -5.58 -14.67 1.10
CA PRO A 88 -6.57 -13.63 0.91
C PRO A 88 -6.24 -12.80 -0.33
N ARG A 89 -7.25 -12.56 -1.17
CA ARG A 89 -7.12 -11.78 -2.40
C ARG A 89 -7.52 -10.34 -2.17
N LEU A 90 -6.72 -9.42 -2.69
CA LEU A 90 -7.00 -7.99 -2.65
C LEU A 90 -8.29 -7.68 -3.42
N ARG A 91 -9.26 -7.09 -2.72
CA ARG A 91 -10.52 -6.62 -3.29
C ARG A 91 -10.49 -5.12 -3.55
N SER A 92 -9.96 -4.35 -2.59
CA SER A 92 -9.80 -2.91 -2.73
C SER A 92 -8.50 -2.45 -2.09
N PHE A 93 -7.93 -1.41 -2.69
CA PHE A 93 -6.68 -0.78 -2.27
C PHE A 93 -6.88 0.72 -2.25
N VAL A 94 -6.67 1.34 -1.10
CA VAL A 94 -6.59 2.80 -0.99
C VAL A 94 -5.25 3.13 -0.34
N SER A 95 -4.51 4.03 -0.97
CA SER A 95 -3.26 4.57 -0.43
C SER A 95 -3.42 6.07 -0.21
N THR A 96 -3.20 6.51 1.03
CA THR A 96 -3.13 7.92 1.40
C THR A 96 -1.68 8.32 1.60
N VAL A 97 -1.25 9.40 0.94
CA VAL A 97 0.07 9.97 1.17
C VAL A 97 0.06 10.74 2.49
N LEU A 98 0.84 10.29 3.46
CA LEU A 98 1.06 11.00 4.73
C LEU A 98 2.21 11.99 4.61
N ARG A 99 3.28 11.58 3.91
CA ARG A 99 4.41 12.42 3.52
C ARG A 99 4.81 12.06 2.09
N PRO A 100 4.79 13.01 1.13
CA PRO A 100 5.16 12.72 -0.24
C PRO A 100 6.63 12.33 -0.36
N PHE A 101 7.00 11.73 -1.50
CA PHE A 101 8.41 11.52 -1.82
C PHE A 101 9.16 12.84 -1.79
N ALA A 102 10.10 12.94 -0.86
CA ALA A 102 10.98 14.09 -0.72
C ALA A 102 12.43 13.61 -0.75
N PRO A 103 13.34 14.39 -1.34
CA PRO A 103 14.73 14.04 -1.32
C PRO A 103 15.32 14.01 0.09
N ALA A 104 16.29 13.12 0.27
CA ALA A 104 17.08 13.01 1.49
C ALA A 104 18.56 12.80 1.12
N THR A 105 19.45 13.00 2.08
CA THR A 105 20.81 12.47 1.99
C THR A 105 20.81 10.97 2.23
N ALA A 106 21.87 10.28 1.81
CA ALA A 106 22.02 8.85 2.08
C ALA A 106 22.08 8.55 3.59
N ALA A 107 22.70 9.43 4.38
CA ALA A 107 22.78 9.29 5.83
C ALA A 107 21.40 9.42 6.49
N GLU A 108 20.59 10.39 6.07
CA GLU A 108 19.22 10.58 6.56
C GLU A 108 18.33 9.40 6.18
N ALA A 109 18.36 8.96 4.91
CA ALA A 109 17.56 7.82 4.46
C ALA A 109 17.94 6.52 5.20
N LEU A 110 19.23 6.30 5.48
CA LEU A 110 19.71 5.14 6.24
C LEU A 110 19.31 5.23 7.72
N ALA A 111 19.42 6.40 8.34
CA ALA A 111 18.98 6.61 9.71
C ALA A 111 17.47 6.39 9.86
N ASP A 112 16.68 6.89 8.90
CA ASP A 112 15.24 6.71 8.81
C ASP A 112 14.87 5.22 8.74
N LEU A 113 15.48 4.47 7.82
CA LEU A 113 15.27 3.02 7.68
C LEU A 113 15.58 2.26 8.98
N ARG A 114 16.71 2.58 9.63
CA ARG A 114 17.12 1.94 10.89
C ARG A 114 16.13 2.22 12.01
N SER A 115 15.68 3.47 12.13
CA SER A 115 14.67 3.88 13.12
C SER A 115 13.36 3.11 12.92
N CYS A 116 12.87 3.02 11.68
CA CYS A 116 11.65 2.28 11.37
C CYS A 116 11.75 0.79 11.72
N ARG A 117 12.89 0.14 11.44
CA ARG A 117 13.07 -1.28 11.74
C ARG A 117 13.17 -1.56 13.24
N ALA A 118 13.88 -0.70 13.98
CA ALA A 118 13.98 -0.85 15.43
C ALA A 118 12.62 -0.72 16.13
N ALA A 119 11.70 0.07 15.58
CA ALA A 119 10.34 0.20 16.11
C ALA A 119 9.41 -0.98 15.78
N SER A 120 9.75 -1.79 14.77
CA SER A 120 8.93 -2.91 14.30
C SER A 120 9.30 -4.26 14.92
N ASP A 121 10.41 -4.34 15.67
CA ASP A 121 10.77 -5.53 16.44
C ASP A 121 9.99 -5.54 17.78
N PRO A 122 9.12 -6.53 18.04
CA PRO A 122 8.55 -6.69 19.37
C PRO A 122 9.66 -7.08 20.35
N ALA A 123 9.71 -6.40 21.49
CA ALA A 123 10.59 -6.74 22.61
C ALA A 123 10.35 -8.15 23.16
#